data_AF-A0AAW8KXN4-F1
#
_entry.id   AF-A0AAW8KXN4-F1
#
_cell.length_a   1.000
_cell.length_b   1.000
_cell.length_c   1.000
_cell.angle_alpha   90.00
_cell.angle_beta   90.00
_cell.angle_gamma   90.00
#
_symmetry.space_group_name_H-M   'P 1'
#
loop_
_entity.id
_entity.type
_entity.pdbx_description
1 polymer ?
#
loop_
_entity_poly.entity_id
_entity_poly.type
_entity_poly.pdbx_seq_one_letter_code
_entity_poly.pdbx_strand_id
1 'polypeptide(L)'
;PNGKIKDILEKLPQLKQKYRPTPWLSNNHVHLLYFDIIRKKTIKLEYDRIDQLTMKDGGVTAIAWYGYDLPPDTPTVVIMHTITGTPESMRELVKDIHHYTGWRIALCLRLGHAGLPMPVPQISLFGSTIDLKEQL
;
A
#
# COMPACT_ATOMS: atom_id res chain seq x y z
N PRO A 1 -5.30 8.67 -29.69
CA PRO A 1 -4.24 7.65 -29.46
C PRO A 1 -4.49 6.37 -30.28
N ASN A 2 -3.45 5.86 -30.95
CA ASN A 2 -3.51 4.59 -31.66
C ASN A 2 -3.02 3.47 -30.71
N GLY A 3 -3.85 2.43 -30.50
CA GLY A 3 -3.54 1.27 -29.64
C GLY A 3 -4.61 0.96 -28.58
N LYS A 4 -4.43 -0.13 -27.82
CA LYS A 4 -5.36 -0.67 -26.80
C LYS A 4 -5.78 0.34 -25.70
N ILE A 5 -5.00 1.40 -25.52
CA ILE A 5 -5.34 2.51 -24.60
C ILE A 5 -6.62 3.21 -25.05
N LYS A 6 -6.92 3.27 -26.35
CA LYS A 6 -8.14 3.91 -26.86
C LYS A 6 -9.40 3.28 -26.27
N ASP A 7 -9.46 1.95 -26.24
CA ASP A 7 -10.60 1.19 -25.72
C ASP A 7 -10.79 1.39 -24.21
N ILE A 8 -9.69 1.61 -23.48
CA ILE A 8 -9.72 1.91 -22.03
C ILE A 8 -10.18 3.35 -21.79
N LEU A 9 -9.68 4.31 -22.58
CA LEU A 9 -10.08 5.72 -22.47
C LEU A 9 -11.57 5.91 -22.76
N GLU A 10 -12.12 5.13 -23.69
CA GLU A 10 -13.57 5.15 -23.99
C GLU A 10 -14.41 4.67 -22.79
N LYS A 11 -13.87 3.77 -21.96
CA LYS A 11 -14.51 3.27 -20.74
C LYS A 11 -14.33 4.17 -19.51
N LEU A 12 -13.55 5.24 -19.62
CA LEU A 12 -13.27 6.19 -18.54
C LEU A 12 -13.88 7.58 -18.84
N PRO A 13 -15.22 7.71 -18.81
CA PRO A 13 -15.91 8.96 -19.17
C PRO A 13 -15.47 10.15 -18.29
N GLN A 14 -14.96 9.88 -17.08
CA GLN A 14 -14.44 10.90 -16.15
C GLN A 14 -13.29 11.71 -16.76
N LEU A 15 -12.48 11.13 -17.65
CA LEU A 15 -11.35 11.82 -18.29
C LEU A 15 -11.80 12.91 -19.28
N LYS A 16 -13.04 12.82 -19.77
CA LYS A 16 -13.63 13.82 -20.68
C LYS A 16 -14.37 14.93 -19.92
N GLN A 17 -14.56 14.77 -18.61
CA GLN A 17 -15.25 15.76 -17.78
C GLN A 17 -14.26 16.82 -17.29
N LYS A 18 -14.71 18.08 -17.19
CA LYS A 18 -13.90 19.14 -16.58
C LYS A 18 -13.68 18.77 -15.11
N TYR A 19 -12.42 18.54 -14.74
CA TYR A 19 -12.05 18.35 -13.35
C TYR A 19 -12.46 19.58 -12.55
N ARG A 20 -13.37 19.39 -11.60
CA ARG A 20 -13.73 20.40 -10.61
C ARG A 20 -13.21 19.90 -9.28
N PRO A 21 -12.20 20.57 -8.69
CA PRO A 21 -11.79 20.22 -7.34
C PRO A 21 -12.99 20.35 -6.41
N THR A 22 -13.03 19.53 -5.36
CA THR A 22 -14.09 19.55 -4.37
C THR A 22 -14.27 20.99 -3.88
N PRO A 23 -15.47 21.60 -3.92
CA PRO A 23 -15.61 23.07 -3.82
C PRO A 23 -14.97 23.72 -2.59
N TRP A 24 -14.93 23.02 -1.45
CA TRP A 24 -14.29 23.47 -0.20
C TRP A 24 -12.77 23.22 -0.13
N LEU A 25 -12.22 22.54 -1.12
CA LEU A 25 -10.81 22.28 -1.36
C LEU A 25 -10.38 23.08 -2.60
N SER A 26 -10.56 24.40 -2.58
CA SER A 26 -10.21 25.27 -3.71
C SER A 26 -8.80 25.85 -3.62
N ASN A 27 -8.10 25.62 -2.50
CA ASN A 27 -6.77 26.15 -2.22
C ASN A 27 -5.83 25.03 -1.71
N ASN A 28 -4.58 25.03 -2.20
CA ASN A 28 -3.51 24.10 -1.80
C ASN A 28 -3.33 23.99 -0.28
N HIS A 29 -3.46 25.09 0.47
CA HIS A 29 -3.34 25.05 1.93
C HIS A 29 -4.48 24.26 2.58
N VAL A 30 -5.71 24.39 2.05
CA VAL A 30 -6.86 23.62 2.55
C VAL A 30 -6.73 22.14 2.17
N HIS A 31 -6.11 21.83 1.03
CA HIS A 31 -5.76 20.44 0.67
C HIS A 31 -4.82 19.82 1.70
N LEU A 32 -3.74 20.52 2.05
CA LEU A 32 -2.78 20.03 3.05
C LEU A 32 -3.46 19.86 4.41
N LEU A 33 -4.25 20.85 4.84
CA LEU A 33 -5.00 20.79 6.09
C LEU A 33 -5.96 19.59 6.13
N TYR A 34 -6.75 19.40 5.08
CA TYR A 34 -7.67 18.26 4.96
C TYR A 34 -6.90 16.94 4.99
N PHE A 35 -5.82 16.83 4.24
CA PHE A 35 -5.02 15.61 4.19
C PHE A 35 -4.42 15.26 5.55
N ASP A 36 -3.78 16.22 6.21
CA ASP A 36 -3.06 15.98 7.46
C ASP A 36 -3.98 15.84 8.67
N ILE A 37 -5.06 16.61 8.73
CA ILE A 37 -5.95 16.63 9.90
C ILE A 37 -7.11 15.67 9.76
N ILE A 38 -7.73 15.61 8.58
CA ILE A 38 -8.97 14.84 8.39
C ILE A 38 -8.62 13.46 7.86
N ARG A 39 -7.99 13.37 6.69
CA ARG A 39 -7.77 12.09 6.00
C ARG A 39 -6.87 11.14 6.80
N LYS A 40 -5.67 11.59 7.19
CA LYS A 40 -4.73 10.79 7.99
C LYS A 40 -5.32 10.30 9.33
N LYS A 41 -6.18 11.10 9.98
CA LYS A 41 -6.78 10.73 11.27
C LYS A 41 -8.04 9.87 11.17
N THR A 42 -8.77 9.96 10.05
CA THR A 42 -10.05 9.26 9.86
C THR A 42 -9.84 7.82 9.44
N ILE A 43 -8.80 7.53 8.65
CA ILE A 43 -8.52 6.17 8.18
C ILE A 43 -7.75 5.41 9.26
N LYS A 44 -8.52 4.76 10.13
CA LYS A 44 -8.02 3.87 11.17
C LYS A 44 -8.09 2.43 10.65
N LEU A 45 -6.92 1.82 10.49
CA LEU A 45 -6.74 0.40 10.29
C LEU A 45 -5.55 0.00 11.14
N GLU A 46 -5.77 -1.01 11.97
CA GLU A 46 -4.75 -1.68 12.75
C GLU A 46 -4.51 -3.04 12.10
N TYR A 47 -3.24 -3.37 11.88
CA TYR A 47 -2.87 -4.68 11.36
C TYR A 47 -2.94 -5.68 12.51
N ASP A 48 -3.43 -6.88 12.22
CA ASP A 48 -3.63 -7.92 13.24
C ASP A 48 -2.29 -8.40 13.79
N ARG A 49 -1.29 -8.45 12.91
CA ARG A 49 0.03 -9.02 13.19
C ARG A 49 1.10 -8.41 12.29
N ILE A 50 2.31 -8.25 12.82
CA ILE A 50 3.49 -7.93 12.04
C ILE A 50 4.57 -8.98 12.30
N ASP A 51 4.88 -9.77 11.29
CA ASP A 51 5.93 -10.78 11.34
C ASP A 51 7.22 -10.21 10.77
N GLN A 52 8.24 -10.01 11.60
CA GLN A 52 9.58 -9.62 11.15
C GLN A 52 10.36 -10.85 10.68
N LEU A 53 11.10 -10.69 9.59
CA LEU A 53 11.88 -11.74 8.94
C LEU A 53 13.33 -11.27 8.80
N THR A 54 14.26 -12.10 9.26
CA THR A 54 15.70 -11.89 9.03
C THR A 54 16.10 -12.60 7.74
N MET A 55 16.59 -11.83 6.78
CA MET A 55 17.09 -12.27 5.48
C MET A 55 18.48 -12.92 5.64
N LYS A 56 18.92 -13.68 4.64
CA LYS A 56 20.21 -14.40 4.58
C LYS A 56 21.41 -13.47 4.66
N ASP A 57 21.29 -12.28 4.09
CA ASP A 57 22.32 -11.23 4.19
C ASP A 57 22.35 -10.55 5.56
N GLY A 58 21.41 -10.89 6.46
CA GLY A 58 21.24 -10.30 7.78
C GLY A 58 20.28 -9.11 7.79
N GLY A 59 19.75 -8.70 6.64
CA GLY A 59 18.76 -7.64 6.53
C GLY A 59 17.43 -8.01 7.19
N VAL A 60 16.58 -7.02 7.48
CA VAL A 60 15.28 -7.22 8.11
C VAL A 60 14.14 -6.74 7.20
N THR A 61 13.20 -7.63 6.93
CA THR A 61 11.90 -7.32 6.30
C THR A 61 10.77 -7.64 7.27
N ALA A 62 9.53 -7.34 6.91
CA ALA A 62 8.39 -7.78 7.68
C ALA A 62 7.13 -7.94 6.82
N ILE A 63 6.17 -8.72 7.31
CA ILE A 63 4.84 -8.82 6.71
C ILE A 63 3.83 -8.29 7.72
N ALA A 64 3.11 -7.24 7.36
CA ALA A 64 1.99 -6.74 8.14
C ALA A 64 0.69 -7.36 7.60
N TRP A 65 -0.04 -8.05 8.47
CA TRP A 65 -1.21 -8.84 8.11
C TRP A 65 -2.51 -8.12 8.46
N TYR A 66 -3.50 -8.27 7.59
CA TYR A 66 -4.88 -7.86 7.86
C TYR A 66 -5.85 -8.96 7.41
N GLY A 67 -6.78 -9.34 8.28
CA GLY A 67 -7.55 -10.58 8.14
C GLY A 67 -6.72 -11.83 8.42
N TYR A 68 -5.76 -11.77 9.36
CA TYR A 68 -4.82 -12.88 9.63
C TYR A 68 -5.57 -14.18 9.99
N ASP A 69 -6.54 -14.09 10.89
CA ASP A 69 -7.30 -15.24 11.42
C ASP A 69 -8.46 -15.71 10.51
N LEU A 70 -8.54 -15.19 9.28
CA LEU A 70 -9.51 -15.71 8.30
C LEU A 70 -9.26 -17.19 8.00
N PRO A 71 -10.28 -17.94 7.53
CA PRO A 71 -10.14 -19.35 7.18
C PRO A 71 -8.92 -19.64 6.25
N PRO A 72 -8.23 -20.79 6.39
CA PRO A 72 -7.04 -21.10 5.62
C PRO A 72 -7.24 -21.11 4.09
N ASP A 73 -8.45 -21.42 3.63
CA ASP A 73 -8.87 -21.43 2.22
C ASP A 73 -9.20 -20.04 1.67
N THR A 74 -9.26 -19.02 2.54
CA THR A 74 -9.46 -17.63 2.10
C THR A 74 -8.22 -17.16 1.31
N PRO A 75 -8.39 -16.66 0.07
CA PRO A 75 -7.26 -16.17 -0.73
C PRO A 75 -6.52 -15.03 -0.03
N THR A 76 -5.23 -14.88 -0.38
CA THR A 76 -4.37 -13.82 0.17
C THR A 76 -3.91 -12.87 -0.93
N VAL A 77 -4.14 -11.57 -0.76
CA VAL A 77 -3.56 -10.52 -1.60
C VAL A 77 -2.20 -10.13 -1.05
N VAL A 78 -1.16 -10.27 -1.86
CA VAL A 78 0.19 -9.79 -1.54
C VAL A 78 0.35 -8.38 -2.07
N ILE A 79 0.61 -7.43 -1.17
CA ILE A 79 0.83 -6.02 -1.51
C ILE A 79 2.30 -5.67 -1.30
N MET A 80 2.94 -5.19 -2.36
CA MET A 80 4.29 -4.66 -2.32
C MET A 80 4.23 -3.15 -2.52
N HIS A 81 4.51 -2.38 -1.47
CA HIS A 81 4.56 -0.92 -1.60
C HIS A 81 5.77 -0.47 -2.44
N THR A 82 5.75 0.77 -2.92
CA THR A 82 6.87 1.37 -3.67
C THR A 82 7.92 1.94 -2.69
N ILE A 83 8.58 3.05 -3.03
CA ILE A 83 9.50 3.73 -2.11
C ILE A 83 8.73 4.36 -0.94
N THR A 84 9.30 4.33 0.26
CA THR A 84 8.78 4.96 1.49
C THR A 84 7.42 4.47 2.00
N GLY A 85 6.91 3.34 1.52
CA GLY A 85 5.67 2.77 2.06
C GLY A 85 5.81 2.33 3.51
N THR A 86 4.76 2.54 4.30
CA THR A 86 4.65 2.09 5.69
C THR A 86 3.27 1.49 5.96
N PRO A 87 3.08 0.71 7.05
CA PRO A 87 1.76 0.26 7.46
C PRO A 87 0.72 1.40 7.50
N GLU A 88 1.10 2.56 8.02
CA GLU A 88 0.26 3.75 8.16
C GLU A 88 -0.14 4.33 6.80
N SER A 89 0.80 4.47 5.87
CA SER A 89 0.52 5.05 4.55
C SER A 89 -0.38 4.13 3.70
N MET A 90 -0.34 2.82 3.96
CA MET A 90 -1.03 1.81 3.17
C MET A 90 -2.43 1.46 3.70
N ARG A 91 -2.85 2.02 4.86
CA ARG A 91 -4.12 1.69 5.53
C ARG A 91 -5.35 1.79 4.63
N GLU A 92 -5.45 2.86 3.84
CA GLU A 92 -6.61 3.09 2.95
C GLU A 92 -6.71 1.98 1.90
N LEU A 93 -5.60 1.70 1.22
CA LEU A 93 -5.54 0.65 0.21
C LEU A 93 -5.86 -0.73 0.79
N VAL A 94 -5.22 -1.09 1.91
CA VAL A 94 -5.42 -2.38 2.59
C VAL A 94 -6.88 -2.53 3.02
N LYS A 95 -7.45 -1.49 3.63
CA LYS A 95 -8.85 -1.47 4.07
C LYS A 95 -9.79 -1.67 2.90
N ASP A 96 -9.59 -0.93 1.81
CA ASP A 96 -10.48 -0.99 0.65
C ASP A 96 -10.41 -2.36 -0.03
N ILE A 97 -9.21 -2.89 -0.28
CA ILE A 97 -9.05 -4.20 -0.90
C ILE A 97 -9.72 -5.28 -0.04
N HIS A 98 -9.47 -5.28 1.27
CA HIS A 98 -10.10 -6.23 2.17
C HIS A 98 -11.63 -6.06 2.18
N HIS A 99 -12.15 -4.83 2.23
CA HIS A 99 -13.59 -4.56 2.20
C HIS A 99 -14.27 -5.07 0.92
N TYR A 100 -13.64 -4.88 -0.25
CA TYR A 100 -14.22 -5.29 -1.53
C TYR A 100 -14.08 -6.79 -1.83
N THR A 101 -13.13 -7.48 -1.23
CA THR A 101 -12.81 -8.89 -1.56
C THR A 101 -13.11 -9.86 -0.44
N GLY A 102 -13.09 -9.41 0.83
CA GLY A 102 -13.09 -10.27 2.01
C GLY A 102 -11.80 -11.07 2.19
N TRP A 103 -10.75 -10.81 1.41
CA TRP A 103 -9.53 -11.62 1.39
C TRP A 103 -8.52 -11.19 2.45
N ARG A 104 -7.65 -12.12 2.83
CA ARG A 104 -6.50 -11.83 3.70
C ARG A 104 -5.52 -10.93 2.95
N ILE A 105 -4.93 -9.95 3.63
CA ILE A 105 -3.94 -9.05 3.04
C ILE A 105 -2.59 -9.26 3.73
N ALA A 106 -1.56 -9.47 2.91
CA ALA A 106 -0.16 -9.51 3.32
C ALA A 106 0.55 -8.27 2.76
N LEU A 107 0.79 -7.27 3.60
CA LEU A 107 1.60 -6.11 3.22
C LEU A 107 3.08 -6.41 3.46
N CYS A 108 3.82 -6.63 2.38
CA CYS A 108 5.26 -6.87 2.39
C CYS A 108 6.01 -5.56 2.64
N LEU A 109 6.49 -5.39 3.87
CA LEU A 109 7.38 -4.31 4.26
C LEU A 109 8.81 -4.65 3.85
N ARG A 110 9.47 -3.65 3.27
CA ARG A 110 10.78 -3.83 2.63
C ARG A 110 11.95 -3.44 3.54
N LEU A 111 13.15 -3.94 3.20
CA LEU A 111 14.41 -3.51 3.82
C LEU A 111 14.53 -1.98 3.85
N GLY A 112 14.89 -1.43 5.00
CA GLY A 112 15.07 0.01 5.20
C GLY A 112 13.79 0.84 5.21
N HIS A 113 12.61 0.22 5.27
CA HIS A 113 11.31 0.90 5.31
C HIS A 113 10.58 0.68 6.62
N ALA A 114 9.54 1.49 6.87
CA ALA A 114 8.61 1.35 7.99
C ALA A 114 9.26 1.27 9.39
N GLY A 115 10.45 1.87 9.56
CA GLY A 115 11.19 1.83 10.84
C GLY A 115 11.79 0.46 11.17
N LEU A 116 11.86 -0.47 10.22
CA LEU A 116 12.54 -1.75 10.42
C LEU A 116 14.04 -1.53 10.67
N PRO A 117 14.67 -2.38 11.51
CA PRO A 117 16.12 -2.34 11.68
C PRO A 117 16.86 -2.43 10.35
N MET A 118 17.93 -1.65 10.20
CA MET A 118 18.78 -1.66 9.01
C MET A 118 20.21 -2.07 9.39
N PRO A 119 20.42 -3.36 9.75
CA PRO A 119 21.73 -3.87 10.16
C PRO A 119 22.72 -4.00 8.98
N VAL A 120 22.18 -4.09 7.76
CA VAL A 120 22.96 -4.14 6.51
C VAL A 120 22.82 -2.82 5.75
N PRO A 121 23.87 -2.34 5.06
CA PRO A 121 23.82 -1.11 4.28
C PRO A 121 23.13 -1.32 2.92
N GLN A 122 21.94 -1.94 2.92
CA GLN A 122 21.17 -2.27 1.73
C GLN A 122 19.70 -1.91 1.94
N ILE A 123 19.12 -1.22 0.96
CA ILE A 123 17.70 -0.90 0.90
C ILE A 123 17.09 -1.68 -0.26
N SER A 124 15.87 -2.17 -0.07
CA SER A 124 15.14 -2.82 -1.15
C SER A 124 14.83 -1.82 -2.26
N LEU A 125 15.38 -2.05 -3.44
CA LEU A 125 15.02 -1.30 -4.64
C LEU A 125 13.61 -1.70 -5.10
N PHE A 126 12.90 -0.76 -5.73
CA PHE A 126 11.53 -0.98 -6.18
C PHE A 126 11.44 -2.22 -7.07
N GLY A 127 10.73 -3.25 -6.58
CA GLY A 127 10.55 -4.50 -7.32
C GLY A 127 11.72 -5.48 -7.25
N SER A 128 12.60 -5.42 -6.24
CA SER A 128 13.62 -6.46 -6.00
C SER A 128 12.97 -7.84 -5.91
N THR A 129 13.23 -8.70 -6.90
CA THR A 129 12.73 -10.08 -6.94
C THR A 129 13.51 -10.98 -5.99
N ILE A 130 14.74 -10.60 -5.64
CA ILE A 130 15.59 -11.31 -4.68
C ILE A 130 14.95 -11.20 -3.30
N ASP A 131 14.67 -9.97 -2.85
CA ASP A 131 14.06 -9.72 -1.54
C ASP A 131 12.68 -10.39 -1.47
N LEU A 132 11.89 -10.30 -2.54
CA LEU A 132 10.55 -10.90 -2.57
C LEU A 132 10.60 -12.42 -2.42
N LYS A 133 11.51 -13.10 -3.13
CA LYS A 133 11.66 -14.56 -3.09
C LYS A 133 12.11 -15.10 -1.73
N GLU A 134 12.74 -14.25 -0.94
CA GLU A 134 13.17 -14.63 0.40
C GLU A 134 12.15 -14.24 1.47
N GLN A 135 11.34 -13.21 1.22
CA GLN A 135 10.24 -12.80 2.09
C GLN A 135 9.03 -13.76 2.01
N LEU A 136 8.79 -14.40 0.85
CA LEU A 136 7.67 -15.30 0.57
C LEU A 136 8.15 -16.55 -0.18
#